data_AF-A0A0D0DU79-F1
#
_entry.id   AF-A0A0D0DU79-F1
#
_cell.length_a   1.000
_cell.length_b   1.000
_cell.length_c   1.000
_cell.angle_alpha   90.00
_cell.angle_beta   90.00
_cell.angle_gamma   90.00
#
_symmetry.space_group_name_H-M   'P 1'
#
loop_
_entity.id
_entity.type
_entity.pdbx_description
1 polymer ?
#
loop_
_entity_poly.entity_id
_entity_poly.type
_entity_poly.pdbx_seq_one_letter_code
_entity_poly.pdbx_strand_id
1 'polypeptide(L)'
;SCQSTHSQGTISPTDLQQSQLKQSQKFPALWTEEEETFFIDFLISEFASSGDGGFKKLTFQEAAKCLEVKFLQQAGGEKTVAICQSKFQGLKKSYNAVIDIKNMSGFTWSDQNGAEIALKNHDVWDRYAKKFPAVRPFKNKGFIHFHTMEQLMPTTGKGAYVF
;
A
#
# COMPACT_ATOMS: atom_id res chain seq x y z
N SER A 1 58.22 29.77 -31.79
CA SER A 1 57.39 29.87 -30.58
C SER A 1 55.97 29.45 -30.93
N CYS A 2 55.55 28.35 -30.32
CA CYS A 2 54.21 27.73 -30.21
C CYS A 2 53.15 27.94 -31.31
N GLN A 3 52.90 26.85 -32.05
CA GLN A 3 51.68 26.59 -32.81
C GLN A 3 50.51 26.33 -31.83
N SER A 4 49.34 26.88 -32.10
CA SER A 4 48.11 26.56 -31.35
C SER A 4 47.01 26.17 -32.35
N THR A 5 46.62 24.90 -32.28
CA THR A 5 45.55 24.27 -33.04
C THR A 5 44.22 24.53 -32.35
N HIS A 6 43.29 25.22 -33.01
CA HIS A 6 41.89 25.24 -32.58
C HIS A 6 41.24 23.90 -32.97
N SER A 7 41.04 23.03 -31.99
CA SER A 7 40.21 21.83 -32.13
C SER A 7 38.74 22.22 -32.11
N GLN A 8 38.07 22.05 -33.25
CA GLN A 8 36.60 22.04 -33.31
C GLN A 8 36.11 20.78 -32.59
N GLY A 9 35.46 20.97 -31.44
CA GLY A 9 34.76 19.90 -30.74
C GLY A 9 33.48 19.56 -31.49
N THR A 10 33.53 18.53 -32.34
CA THR A 10 32.34 17.92 -32.92
C THR A 10 31.61 17.18 -31.80
N ILE A 11 30.50 17.75 -31.32
CA ILE A 11 29.60 17.05 -30.41
C ILE A 11 28.93 15.94 -31.23
N SER A 12 29.26 14.69 -30.91
CA SER A 12 28.71 13.51 -31.57
C SER A 12 27.20 13.39 -31.26
N PRO A 13 26.33 13.08 -32.24
CA PRO A 13 24.88 12.92 -32.02
C PRO A 13 24.51 11.86 -30.96
N THR A 14 25.43 10.97 -30.63
CA THR A 14 25.25 9.82 -29.73
C THR A 14 25.10 10.23 -28.25
N ASP A 15 25.69 11.34 -27.81
CA ASP A 15 25.61 11.79 -26.40
C ASP A 15 24.24 12.40 -26.03
N LEU A 16 23.53 12.95 -27.02
CA LEU A 16 22.17 13.45 -26.82
C LEU A 16 21.14 12.32 -26.71
N GLN A 17 21.46 11.12 -27.22
CA GLN A 17 20.58 9.94 -27.11
C GLN A 17 20.76 9.17 -25.79
N GLN A 18 21.94 9.19 -25.17
CA GLN A 18 22.15 8.53 -23.87
C GLN A 18 21.52 9.30 -22.69
N SER A 19 21.39 10.62 -22.79
CA SER A 19 20.72 11.43 -21.74
C SER A 19 19.19 11.35 -21.78
N GLN A 20 18.60 10.93 -22.90
CA GLN A 20 17.15 10.81 -23.09
C GLN A 20 16.58 9.42 -22.75
N LEU A 21 17.42 8.39 -22.56
CA LEU A 21 16.97 7.03 -22.19
C LEU A 21 16.86 6.78 -20.67
N LYS A 22 17.11 7.79 -19.82
CA LYS A 22 17.13 7.63 -18.36
C LYS A 22 16.10 8.48 -17.61
N GLN A 23 15.06 8.94 -18.29
CA GLN A 23 13.82 9.28 -17.60
C GLN A 23 12.84 8.13 -17.83
N SER A 24 12.98 7.06 -17.04
CA SER A 24 11.88 6.12 -16.92
C SER A 24 10.70 6.94 -16.38
N GLN A 25 9.65 7.06 -17.20
CA GLN A 25 8.35 7.47 -16.71
C GLN A 25 8.02 6.50 -15.57
N LYS A 26 8.25 6.92 -14.31
CA LYS A 26 7.92 6.10 -13.14
C LYS A 26 6.42 6.09 -13.03
N PHE A 27 5.78 5.14 -13.72
CA PHE A 27 4.36 4.92 -13.59
C PHE A 27 4.01 4.68 -12.12
N PRO A 28 2.87 5.20 -11.61
CA PRO A 28 2.41 4.86 -10.28
C PRO A 28 2.28 3.34 -10.12
N ALA A 29 2.76 2.81 -9.01
CA ALA A 29 2.54 1.41 -8.67
C ALA A 29 1.05 1.18 -8.38
N LEU A 30 0.37 0.42 -9.24
CA LEU A 30 -1.00 -0.02 -9.03
C LEU A 30 -0.97 -1.38 -8.34
N TRP A 31 -1.98 -1.67 -7.53
CA TRP A 31 -2.07 -2.95 -6.84
C TRP A 31 -3.37 -3.62 -7.24
N THR A 32 -3.26 -4.80 -7.82
CA THR A 32 -4.38 -5.72 -8.02
C THR A 32 -4.67 -6.45 -6.72
N GLU A 33 -5.89 -6.94 -6.56
CA GLU A 33 -6.28 -7.78 -5.43
C GLU A 33 -5.38 -9.02 -5.28
N GLU A 34 -4.95 -9.63 -6.39
CA GLU A 34 -4.07 -10.79 -6.37
C GLU A 34 -2.66 -10.42 -5.87
N GLU A 35 -2.09 -9.31 -6.33
CA GLU A 35 -0.79 -8.80 -5.85
C GLU A 35 -0.88 -8.42 -4.36
N GLU A 36 -1.98 -7.81 -3.91
CA GLU A 36 -2.21 -7.48 -2.50
C GLU A 36 -2.32 -8.72 -1.62
N THR A 37 -3.11 -9.70 -2.04
CA THR A 37 -3.28 -10.97 -1.33
C THR A 37 -1.93 -11.67 -1.18
N PHE A 38 -1.20 -11.83 -2.28
CA PHE A 38 0.11 -12.46 -2.25
C PHE A 38 1.09 -11.73 -1.34
N PHE A 39 1.09 -10.39 -1.37
CA PHE A 39 1.95 -9.59 -0.51
C PHE A 39 1.61 -9.78 0.97
N ILE A 40 0.32 -9.81 1.33
CA ILE A 40 -0.12 -10.01 2.72
C ILE A 40 0.22 -11.41 3.20
N ASP A 41 -0.02 -12.44 2.38
CA ASP A 41 0.31 -13.83 2.70
C ASP A 41 1.82 -14.02 2.94
N PHE A 42 2.65 -13.38 2.11
CA PHE A 42 4.10 -13.34 2.33
C PHE A 42 4.43 -12.74 3.70
N LEU A 43 3.85 -11.60 4.05
CA LEU A 43 4.09 -10.95 5.34
C LEU A 43 3.63 -11.83 6.52
N ILE A 44 2.51 -12.55 6.39
CA ILE A 44 2.04 -13.49 7.43
C ILE A 44 3.06 -14.60 7.66
N SER A 45 3.60 -15.18 6.59
CA SER A 45 4.62 -16.24 6.68
C SER A 45 5.91 -15.76 7.38
N GLU A 46 6.32 -14.52 7.11
CA GLU A 46 7.49 -13.90 7.72
C GLU A 46 7.24 -13.52 9.19
N PHE A 47 6.01 -13.09 9.52
CA PHE A 47 5.59 -12.75 10.88
C PHE A 47 5.60 -13.97 11.80
N ALA A 48 5.08 -15.11 11.33
CA ALA A 48 5.12 -16.38 12.05
C ALA A 48 6.56 -16.81 12.42
N SER A 49 7.54 -16.41 11.61
CA SER A 49 8.95 -16.74 11.80
C SER A 49 9.72 -15.71 12.64
N SER A 50 9.24 -14.46 12.75
CA SER A 50 10.00 -13.31 13.29
C SER A 50 9.50 -12.76 14.63
N GLY A 51 8.30 -13.15 15.08
CA GLY A 51 7.67 -12.66 16.31
C GLY A 51 7.17 -11.20 16.23
N ASP A 52 6.70 -10.66 17.35
CA ASP A 52 5.94 -9.40 17.45
C ASP A 52 6.78 -8.10 17.26
N GLY A 53 8.02 -8.22 16.77
CA GLY A 53 8.98 -7.12 16.65
C GLY A 53 8.76 -6.17 15.46
N GLY A 54 7.68 -6.35 14.70
CA GLY A 54 7.39 -5.62 13.47
C GLY A 54 8.27 -6.01 12.28
N PHE A 55 7.86 -5.62 11.07
CA PHE A 55 8.57 -5.97 9.85
C PHE A 55 9.82 -5.12 9.63
N LYS A 56 10.97 -5.79 9.46
CA LYS A 56 12.24 -5.13 9.13
C LYS A 56 12.27 -4.73 7.66
N LYS A 57 13.15 -3.78 7.31
CA LYS A 57 13.40 -3.41 5.90
C LYS A 57 13.71 -4.62 5.02
N LEU A 58 14.44 -5.61 5.57
CA LEU A 58 14.77 -6.85 4.88
C LEU A 58 13.52 -7.63 4.45
N THR A 59 12.50 -7.73 5.29
CA THR A 59 11.24 -8.41 4.95
C THR A 59 10.58 -7.77 3.72
N PHE A 60 10.52 -6.44 3.66
CA PHE A 60 9.96 -5.74 2.50
C PHE A 60 10.84 -5.84 1.24
N GLN A 61 12.15 -6.04 1.41
CA GLN A 61 13.06 -6.31 0.29
C GLN A 61 12.80 -7.68 -0.32
N GLU A 62 12.65 -8.72 0.52
CA GLU A 62 12.33 -10.06 0.04
C GLU A 62 10.92 -10.10 -0.57
N ALA A 63 9.94 -9.41 0.04
CA ALA A 63 8.60 -9.27 -0.54
C ALA A 63 8.62 -8.65 -1.95
N ALA A 64 9.40 -7.58 -2.15
CA ALA A 64 9.54 -6.93 -3.45
C ALA A 64 10.12 -7.89 -4.51
N LYS A 65 11.16 -8.67 -4.16
CA LYS A 65 11.74 -9.69 -5.05
C LYS A 65 10.72 -10.79 -5.38
N CYS A 66 9.99 -11.28 -4.39
CA CYS A 66 8.96 -12.30 -4.59
C CYS A 66 7.85 -11.80 -5.51
N LEU A 67 7.43 -10.54 -5.38
CA LEU A 67 6.47 -9.90 -6.27
C LEU A 67 7.00 -9.79 -7.71
N GLU A 68 8.25 -9.43 -7.89
CA GLU A 68 8.90 -9.35 -9.21
C GLU A 68 8.97 -10.72 -9.90
N VAL A 69 9.32 -11.77 -9.15
CA VAL A 69 9.42 -13.14 -9.68
C VAL A 69 8.04 -13.72 -10.00
N LYS A 70 7.04 -13.51 -9.14
CA LYS A 70 5.71 -14.08 -9.32
C LYS A 70 4.89 -13.34 -10.39
N PHE A 71 4.99 -12.02 -10.44
CA PHE A 71 4.22 -11.18 -11.34
C PHE A 71 5.14 -10.52 -12.37
N LEU A 72 5.48 -11.27 -13.42
CA LEU A 72 6.37 -10.81 -14.51
C LEU A 72 5.85 -9.53 -15.20
N GLN A 73 4.53 -9.29 -15.15
CA GLN A 73 3.88 -8.05 -15.57
C GLN A 73 3.08 -7.48 -14.40
N GLN A 74 3.75 -6.69 -13.55
CA GLN A 74 3.10 -5.99 -12.44
C GLN A 74 2.15 -4.91 -12.94
N ALA A 75 1.10 -4.64 -12.16
CA ALA A 75 0.21 -3.54 -12.48
C ALA A 75 0.88 -2.18 -12.21
N GLY A 76 1.01 -1.36 -13.25
CA GLY A 76 1.65 -0.04 -13.16
C GLY A 76 3.15 -0.12 -12.89
N GLY A 77 3.66 0.76 -12.04
CA GLY A 77 5.08 0.80 -11.67
C GLY A 77 5.53 -0.35 -10.75
N GLU A 78 6.85 -0.57 -10.76
CA GLU A 78 7.56 -1.56 -9.95
C GLU A 78 7.24 -1.45 -8.46
N LYS A 79 7.01 -2.61 -7.82
CA LYS A 79 6.81 -2.73 -6.37
C LYS A 79 8.13 -2.71 -5.61
N THR A 80 8.78 -1.55 -5.60
CA THR A 80 9.99 -1.32 -4.82
C THR A 80 9.73 -1.47 -3.31
N VAL A 81 10.79 -1.64 -2.52
CA VAL A 81 10.72 -1.74 -1.05
C VAL A 81 9.90 -0.60 -0.41
N ALA A 82 10.09 0.64 -0.87
CA ALA A 82 9.38 1.80 -0.35
C ALA A 82 7.87 1.77 -0.69
N ILE A 83 7.51 1.22 -1.85
CA ILE A 83 6.13 1.02 -2.27
C ILE A 83 5.47 -0.07 -1.43
N CYS A 84 6.15 -1.19 -1.17
CA CYS A 84 5.66 -2.26 -0.29
C CYS A 84 5.44 -1.77 1.15
N GLN A 85 6.38 -0.99 1.70
CA GLN A 85 6.23 -0.37 3.02
C GLN A 85 5.01 0.56 3.07
N SER A 86 4.90 1.45 2.07
CA SER A 86 3.78 2.38 1.97
C SER A 86 2.45 1.65 1.83
N LYS A 87 2.42 0.57 1.05
CA LYS A 87 1.25 -0.29 0.88
C LYS A 87 0.82 -0.92 2.19
N PHE A 88 1.75 -1.51 2.94
CA PHE A 88 1.45 -2.08 4.25
C PHE A 88 0.90 -1.04 5.24
N GLN A 89 1.46 0.16 5.28
CA GLN A 89 0.91 1.25 6.11
C GLN A 89 -0.52 1.64 5.68
N GLY A 90 -0.81 1.64 4.38
CA GLY A 90 -2.17 1.86 3.87
C GLY A 90 -3.15 0.76 4.28
N LEU A 91 -2.72 -0.51 4.23
CA LEU A 91 -3.52 -1.65 4.67
C LEU A 91 -3.80 -1.59 6.18
N LYS A 92 -2.82 -1.20 7.01
CA LYS A 92 -3.03 -0.96 8.45
C LYS A 92 -4.06 0.13 8.73
N LYS A 93 -3.96 1.26 8.01
CA LYS A 93 -4.95 2.35 8.13
C LYS A 93 -6.35 1.89 7.72
N SER A 94 -6.45 1.06 6.68
CA SER A 94 -7.70 0.48 6.21
C SER A 94 -8.30 -0.45 7.27
N TYR A 95 -7.51 -1.37 7.82
CA TYR A 95 -7.92 -2.25 8.91
C TYR A 95 -8.47 -1.45 10.11
N ASN A 96 -7.73 -0.44 10.59
CA ASN A 96 -8.16 0.38 11.72
C ASN A 96 -9.46 1.15 11.41
N ALA A 97 -9.61 1.68 10.19
CA ALA A 97 -10.84 2.34 9.79
C ALA A 97 -12.04 1.40 9.80
N VAL A 98 -11.85 0.13 9.40
CA VAL A 98 -12.90 -0.90 9.49
C VAL A 98 -13.25 -1.22 10.95
N ILE A 99 -12.24 -1.33 11.82
CA ILE A 99 -12.47 -1.50 13.27
C ILE A 99 -13.29 -0.33 13.84
N ASP A 100 -12.96 0.92 13.47
CA ASP A 100 -13.69 2.10 13.92
C ASP A 100 -15.16 2.05 13.47
N ILE A 101 -15.43 1.65 12.22
CA ILE A 101 -16.80 1.48 11.71
C ILE A 101 -17.54 0.39 12.49
N LYS A 102 -16.92 -0.79 12.67
CA LYS A 102 -17.52 -1.93 13.39
C LYS A 102 -17.82 -1.61 14.85
N ASN A 103 -17.05 -0.71 15.47
CA ASN A 103 -17.25 -0.27 16.85
C ASN A 103 -18.28 0.87 16.99
N MET A 104 -18.66 1.53 15.89
CA MET A 104 -19.63 2.62 15.93
C MET A 104 -21.06 2.07 15.94
N SER A 105 -21.82 2.40 16.98
CA SER A 105 -23.24 2.02 17.05
C SER A 105 -24.05 2.66 15.90
N GLY A 106 -24.90 1.86 15.27
CA GLY A 106 -25.76 2.30 14.17
C GLY A 106 -25.16 2.15 12.77
N PHE A 107 -23.92 1.65 12.63
CA PHE A 107 -23.39 1.19 11.36
C PHE A 107 -23.32 -0.34 11.29
N THR A 108 -23.49 -0.85 10.08
CA THR A 108 -23.26 -2.25 9.72
C THR A 108 -21.90 -2.38 9.05
N TRP A 109 -21.41 -3.62 8.92
CA TRP A 109 -20.21 -3.91 8.15
C TRP A 109 -20.35 -5.22 7.38
N SER A 110 -19.93 -5.20 6.12
CA SER A 110 -19.74 -6.36 5.25
C SER A 110 -18.38 -6.25 4.57
N ASP A 111 -17.61 -7.34 4.54
CA ASP A 111 -16.27 -7.33 3.92
C ASP A 111 -16.32 -7.07 2.40
N GLN A 112 -17.46 -7.34 1.76
CA GLN A 112 -17.67 -7.11 0.34
C GLN A 112 -18.14 -5.68 0.04
N ASN A 113 -19.08 -5.17 0.84
CA ASN A 113 -19.82 -3.95 0.52
C ASN A 113 -19.52 -2.76 1.46
N GLY A 114 -18.71 -2.97 2.50
CA GLY A 114 -18.34 -1.96 3.47
C GLY A 114 -19.46 -1.66 4.46
N ALA A 115 -19.68 -0.37 4.74
CA ALA A 115 -20.67 0.06 5.72
C ALA A 115 -22.14 0.02 5.23
N GLU A 116 -22.35 -0.16 3.91
CA GLU A 116 -23.68 -0.26 3.27
C GLU A 116 -24.63 0.89 3.66
N ILE A 117 -24.12 2.12 3.61
CA ILE A 117 -24.87 3.32 4.01
C ILE A 117 -25.95 3.62 2.97
N ALA A 118 -27.21 3.39 3.36
CA ALA A 118 -28.39 3.81 2.61
C ALA A 118 -28.48 5.34 2.48
N LEU A 119 -29.10 5.83 1.40
CA LEU A 119 -29.26 7.26 1.10
C LEU A 119 -29.79 8.08 2.28
N LYS A 120 -30.77 7.54 3.02
CA LYS A 120 -31.39 8.19 4.19
C LYS A 120 -30.43 8.42 5.37
N ASN A 121 -29.26 7.77 5.38
CA ASN A 121 -28.26 7.85 6.45
C ASN A 121 -26.96 8.55 5.99
N HIS A 122 -26.98 9.22 4.83
CA HIS A 122 -25.79 9.89 4.28
C HIS A 122 -25.26 11.00 5.20
N ASP A 123 -26.15 11.78 5.81
CA ASP A 123 -25.81 12.87 6.73
C ASP A 123 -25.10 12.36 7.99
N VAL A 124 -25.58 11.25 8.55
CA VAL A 124 -24.97 10.58 9.70
C VAL A 124 -23.57 10.09 9.34
N TRP A 125 -23.43 9.42 8.19
CA TRP A 125 -22.12 8.98 7.69
C TRP A 125 -21.17 10.15 7.45
N ASP A 126 -21.60 11.21 6.77
CA ASP A 126 -20.75 12.33 6.41
C ASP A 126 -20.26 13.07 7.67
N ARG A 127 -21.11 13.21 8.69
CA ARG A 127 -20.70 13.74 10.00
C ARG A 127 -19.66 12.85 10.69
N TYR A 128 -19.83 11.53 10.61
CA TYR A 128 -18.88 10.57 11.17
C TYR A 128 -17.54 10.59 10.41
N ALA A 129 -17.57 10.52 9.08
CA ALA A 129 -16.41 10.53 8.20
C ALA A 129 -15.69 11.89 8.14
N LYS A 130 -16.31 12.97 8.65
CA LYS A 130 -15.64 14.23 8.95
C LYS A 130 -14.75 14.12 10.19
N LYS A 131 -15.16 13.38 11.21
CA LYS A 131 -14.38 13.12 12.43
C LYS A 131 -13.31 12.04 12.22
N PHE A 132 -13.62 11.04 11.40
CA PHE A 132 -12.74 9.91 11.09
C PHE A 132 -12.48 9.82 9.58
N PRO A 133 -11.62 10.68 8.99
CA PRO A 133 -11.43 10.73 7.54
C PRO A 133 -11.01 9.41 6.89
N ALA A 134 -10.34 8.52 7.64
CA ALA A 134 -9.89 7.22 7.16
C ALA A 134 -11.05 6.27 6.80
N VAL A 135 -12.26 6.48 7.32
CA VAL A 135 -13.43 5.62 7.05
C VAL A 135 -14.08 5.92 5.71
N ARG A 136 -13.82 7.11 5.13
CA ARG A 136 -14.47 7.59 3.89
C ARG A 136 -14.48 6.58 2.73
N PRO A 137 -13.37 5.88 2.43
CA PRO A 137 -13.36 4.91 1.34
C PRO A 137 -14.36 3.77 1.53
N PHE A 138 -14.74 3.46 2.77
CA PHE A 138 -15.50 2.26 3.14
C PHE A 138 -17.00 2.50 3.30
N LYS A 139 -17.53 3.65 2.85
CA LYS A 139 -18.97 3.96 2.89
C LYS A 139 -19.80 2.84 2.26
N ASN A 140 -19.43 2.44 1.05
CA ASN A 140 -20.07 1.40 0.25
C ASN A 140 -19.02 0.60 -0.54
N LYS A 141 -17.84 0.41 0.07
CA LYS A 141 -16.75 -0.38 -0.48
C LYS A 141 -16.19 -1.26 0.63
N GLY A 142 -16.15 -2.55 0.38
CA GLY A 142 -15.60 -3.53 1.30
C GLY A 142 -14.08 -3.44 1.46
N PHE A 143 -13.58 -4.28 2.36
CA PHE A 143 -12.16 -4.53 2.54
C PHE A 143 -11.94 -6.03 2.71
N ILE A 144 -11.81 -6.71 1.57
CA ILE A 144 -11.63 -8.17 1.48
C ILE A 144 -10.44 -8.71 2.29
N HIS A 145 -9.40 -7.88 2.51
CA HIS A 145 -8.20 -8.26 3.25
C HIS A 145 -8.34 -8.02 4.76
N PHE A 146 -9.53 -7.69 5.27
CA PHE A 146 -9.74 -7.40 6.69
C PHE A 146 -9.28 -8.55 7.58
N HIS A 147 -9.77 -9.77 7.33
CA HIS A 147 -9.44 -10.96 8.13
C HIS A 147 -7.99 -11.41 7.98
N THR A 148 -7.40 -11.27 6.79
CA THR A 148 -5.98 -11.57 6.59
C THR A 148 -5.08 -10.57 7.30
N MET A 149 -5.45 -9.28 7.29
CA MET A 149 -4.72 -8.24 8.03
C MET A 149 -4.83 -8.41 9.55
N GLU A 150 -5.93 -8.97 10.07
CA GLU A 150 -6.11 -9.25 11.50
C GLU A 150 -4.99 -10.14 12.06
N GLN A 151 -4.48 -11.08 11.26
CA GLN A 151 -3.35 -11.96 11.63
C GLN A 151 -2.03 -11.22 11.79
N LEU A 152 -1.91 -10.03 11.18
CA LEU A 152 -0.71 -9.19 11.23
C LEU A 152 -0.81 -8.07 12.25
N MET A 153 -1.97 -7.88 12.88
CA MET A 153 -2.15 -6.85 13.89
C MET A 153 -1.85 -7.43 15.26
N PRO A 154 -1.24 -6.63 16.17
CA PRO A 154 -1.16 -7.01 17.56
C PRO A 154 -2.58 -7.32 18.04
N THR A 155 -2.80 -8.51 18.59
CA THR A 155 -4.06 -8.83 19.24
C THR A 155 -4.26 -7.77 20.31
N THR A 156 -5.22 -6.88 20.08
CA THR A 156 -5.58 -5.89 21.08
C THR A 156 -6.20 -6.71 22.19
N GLY A 157 -5.41 -7.08 23.19
CA GLY A 157 -5.92 -7.61 24.44
C GLY A 157 -6.98 -6.62 24.88
N LYS A 158 -8.24 -7.04 24.83
CA LYS A 158 -9.36 -6.26 25.34
C LYS A 158 -9.01 -5.97 26.80
N GLY A 159 -8.49 -4.77 27.05
CA GLY A 159 -8.42 -4.22 28.38
C GLY A 159 -9.85 -4.20 28.89
N ALA A 160 -10.15 -5.13 29.79
CA ALA A 160 -11.37 -5.15 30.55
C ALA A 160 -11.47 -3.83 31.31
N TYR A 161 -12.17 -2.85 30.74
CA TYR A 161 -12.65 -1.72 31.52
C TYR A 161 -13.81 -2.23 32.35
N VAL A 162 -13.48 -2.64 33.57
CA VAL A 162 -14.42 -2.85 34.66
C VAL A 162 -14.86 -1.46 35.12
N PHE A 163 -16.15 -1.16 34.99
CA PHE A 163 -16.83 -0.14 35.79
C PHE A 163 -17.51 -0.84 36.96
#